data_AF-A0A140E4F1-F1
#
_entry.id   AF-A0A140E4F1-F1
#
_cell.length_a   1.000
_cell.length_b   1.000
_cell.length_c   1.000
_cell.angle_alpha   90.00
_cell.angle_beta   90.00
_cell.angle_gamma   90.00
#
_symmetry.space_group_name_H-M   'P 1'
#
loop_
_entity.id
_entity.type
_entity.pdbx_description
1 polymer ?
#
loop_
_entity_poly.entity_id
_entity_poly.type
_entity_poly.pdbx_seq_one_letter_code
_entity_poly.pdbx_strand_id
1 'polypeptide(L)'
;MNDKLTPKIDENLASKIVDVFYASMLDDYRVNRYFYSRPIQEQTEPLKQLLHALLGEEPVEPKKLSELADAYFAAAFARGNAKPSLVNNRDFAFLEMFVTGDIVGSDEKPHLTLLCPGHSHFLRLQPIDDNYDVVLEILQNSLEQLNVPQETAAEILAFAATGRDGILGRGCAIYDDGDNSIEFRTHG
;
A
#
# COMPACT_ATOMS: atom_id res chain seq x y z
N MET A 1 4.39 6.04 23.16
CA MET A 1 2.96 5.71 23.39
C MET A 1 2.20 6.21 22.19
N ASN A 2 2.10 5.42 21.13
CA ASN A 2 1.14 5.67 20.06
C ASN A 2 0.07 4.61 20.25
N ASP A 3 -1.01 5.00 20.91
CA ASP A 3 -2.27 4.27 20.77
C ASP A 3 -2.54 4.24 19.27
N LYS A 4 -2.53 3.04 18.66
CA LYS A 4 -2.90 2.92 17.25
C LYS A 4 -4.33 3.44 17.18
N LEU A 5 -4.55 4.53 16.45
CA LEU A 5 -5.87 5.06 16.15
C LEU A 5 -6.54 4.08 15.18
N THR A 6 -6.95 2.92 15.69
CA THR A 6 -7.66 1.90 14.91
C THR A 6 -9.14 2.26 14.97
N PRO A 7 -9.75 2.67 13.85
CA PRO A 7 -11.16 3.03 13.83
C PRO A 7 -11.99 1.80 14.17
N LYS A 8 -12.94 1.94 15.09
CA LYS A 8 -13.85 0.85 15.46
C LYS A 8 -15.04 0.86 14.50
N ILE A 9 -14.95 0.05 13.45
CA ILE A 9 -16.01 -0.11 12.46
C ILE A 9 -16.47 -1.55 12.35
N ASP A 10 -17.76 -1.73 12.11
CA ASP A 10 -18.35 -3.04 11.82
C ASP A 10 -17.83 -3.60 10.48
N GLU A 11 -17.68 -4.92 10.40
CA GLU A 11 -17.13 -5.61 9.21
C GLU A 11 -17.98 -5.38 7.96
N ASN A 12 -19.32 -5.34 8.10
CA ASN A 12 -20.21 -5.08 6.97
C ASN A 12 -20.02 -3.65 6.45
N LEU A 13 -19.87 -2.70 7.35
CA LEU A 13 -19.59 -1.30 7.00
C LEU A 13 -18.22 -1.18 6.33
N ALA A 14 -17.18 -1.81 6.87
CA ALA A 14 -15.84 -1.82 6.28
C ALA A 14 -15.85 -2.35 4.84
N SER A 15 -16.54 -3.47 4.61
CA SER A 15 -16.68 -4.08 3.27
C SER A 15 -17.41 -3.16 2.29
N LYS A 16 -18.50 -2.50 2.73
CA LYS A 16 -19.21 -1.50 1.90
C LYS A 16 -18.38 -0.27 1.58
N ILE A 17 -17.61 0.23 2.56
CA ILE A 17 -16.68 1.34 2.34
C ILE A 17 -15.68 0.95 1.25
N VAL A 18 -15.08 -0.25 1.34
CA VAL A 18 -14.16 -0.74 0.31
C VAL A 18 -14.83 -0.77 -1.06
N ASP A 19 -16.04 -1.31 -1.18
CA ASP A 19 -16.72 -1.42 -2.47
C ASP A 19 -17.00 -0.05 -3.12
N VAL A 20 -17.50 0.92 -2.35
CA VAL A 20 -17.78 2.28 -2.86
C VAL A 20 -16.49 3.02 -3.18
N PHE A 21 -15.54 3.01 -2.25
CA PHE A 21 -14.24 3.68 -2.39
C PHE A 21 -13.47 3.16 -3.60
N TYR A 22 -13.43 1.84 -3.78
CA TYR A 22 -12.70 1.24 -4.90
C TYR A 22 -13.35 1.55 -6.25
N ALA A 23 -14.68 1.53 -6.32
CA ALA A 23 -15.39 1.93 -7.53
C ALA A 23 -15.06 3.39 -7.91
N SER A 24 -15.04 4.30 -6.93
CA SER A 24 -14.67 5.70 -7.15
C SER A 24 -13.21 5.88 -7.58
N MET A 25 -12.27 5.10 -7.03
CA MET A 25 -10.87 5.12 -7.49
C MET A 25 -10.71 4.66 -8.94
N LEU A 26 -11.48 3.68 -9.39
CA LEU A 26 -11.41 3.22 -10.78
C LEU A 26 -12.06 4.22 -11.77
N ASP A 27 -13.01 5.03 -11.32
CA ASP A 27 -13.65 6.07 -12.12
C ASP A 27 -12.82 7.35 -12.23
N ASP A 28 -11.99 7.66 -11.23
CA ASP A 28 -11.18 8.88 -11.21
C ASP A 28 -9.87 8.74 -12.02
N TYR A 29 -9.73 9.52 -13.11
CA TYR A 29 -8.58 9.49 -14.01
C TYR A 29 -7.22 9.81 -13.35
N ARG A 30 -7.23 10.52 -12.20
CA ARG A 30 -6.00 10.89 -11.46
C ARG A 30 -5.33 9.66 -10.85
N VAL A 31 -6.12 8.65 -10.51
CA VAL A 31 -5.69 7.44 -9.79
C VAL A 31 -5.90 6.15 -10.58
N ASN A 32 -6.90 6.06 -11.47
CA ASN A 32 -7.20 4.83 -12.20
C ASN A 32 -6.03 4.33 -13.07
N ARG A 33 -5.16 5.24 -13.53
CA ARG A 33 -3.95 4.94 -14.31
C ARG A 33 -2.98 3.98 -13.64
N TYR A 34 -3.06 3.86 -12.31
CA TYR A 34 -2.23 2.96 -11.54
C TYR A 34 -2.77 1.52 -11.53
N PHE A 35 -4.08 1.36 -11.63
CA PHE A 35 -4.74 0.06 -11.52
C PHE A 35 -4.64 -0.71 -12.82
N TYR A 36 -4.51 -2.03 -12.70
CA TYR A 36 -4.56 -2.92 -13.85
C TYR A 36 -6.01 -3.32 -14.18
N SER A 37 -6.23 -3.68 -15.44
CA SER A 37 -7.55 -4.16 -15.88
C SER A 37 -7.82 -5.58 -15.37
N ARG A 38 -8.50 -5.68 -14.23
CA ARG A 38 -9.08 -6.93 -13.68
C ARG A 38 -10.51 -6.69 -13.20
N PRO A 39 -11.35 -7.73 -13.09
CA PRO A 39 -12.66 -7.61 -12.44
C PRO A 39 -12.50 -6.96 -11.07
N ILE A 40 -13.36 -5.98 -10.76
CA ILE A 40 -13.27 -5.21 -9.51
C ILE A 40 -13.28 -6.12 -8.28
N GLN A 41 -14.06 -7.20 -8.31
CA GLN A 41 -14.15 -8.18 -7.23
C GLN A 41 -12.81 -8.88 -6.97
N GLU A 42 -12.03 -9.20 -8.00
CA GLU A 42 -10.71 -9.80 -7.83
C GLU A 42 -9.72 -8.85 -7.15
N GLN A 43 -9.98 -7.54 -7.20
CA GLN A 43 -9.13 -6.52 -6.59
C GLN A 43 -9.63 -6.11 -5.19
N THR A 44 -10.95 -6.06 -4.97
CA THR A 44 -11.54 -5.64 -3.69
C THR A 44 -11.50 -6.73 -2.63
N GLU A 45 -11.63 -8.01 -2.99
CA GLU A 45 -11.56 -9.12 -2.03
C GLU A 45 -10.27 -9.14 -1.20
N PRO A 46 -9.05 -9.10 -1.78
CA PRO A 46 -7.83 -9.06 -0.98
C PRO A 46 -7.69 -7.77 -0.16
N LEU A 47 -8.24 -6.63 -0.64
CA LEU A 47 -8.28 -5.39 0.14
C LEU A 47 -9.14 -5.54 1.39
N LYS A 48 -10.32 -6.18 1.26
CA LYS A 48 -11.22 -6.45 2.40
C LYS A 48 -10.54 -7.36 3.43
N GLN A 49 -9.85 -8.40 2.98
CA GLN A 49 -9.10 -9.30 3.87
C GLN A 49 -7.98 -8.58 4.61
N LEU A 50 -7.22 -7.74 3.91
CA LEU A 50 -6.18 -6.91 4.53
C LEU A 50 -6.77 -5.93 5.55
N LEU A 51 -7.87 -5.25 5.20
CA LEU A 51 -8.53 -4.30 6.09
C LEU A 51 -9.09 -5.00 7.35
N HIS A 52 -9.70 -6.17 7.19
CA HIS A 52 -10.16 -6.99 8.32
C HIS A 52 -9.00 -7.34 9.26
N ALA A 53 -7.85 -7.75 8.72
CA ALA A 53 -6.66 -8.05 9.53
C ALA A 53 -6.07 -6.81 10.23
N LEU A 54 -6.17 -5.62 9.62
CA LEU A 54 -5.66 -4.36 10.20
C LEU A 54 -6.56 -3.79 11.29
N LEU A 55 -7.88 -3.96 11.15
CA LEU A 55 -8.89 -3.42 12.06
C LEU A 55 -9.35 -4.44 13.12
N GLY A 56 -9.00 -5.71 12.96
CA GLY A 56 -9.34 -6.76 13.92
C GLY A 56 -8.73 -6.51 15.30
N GLU A 57 -9.43 -6.97 16.34
CA GLU A 57 -8.96 -6.89 17.72
C GLU A 57 -7.80 -7.88 17.99
N GLU A 58 -7.74 -8.97 17.22
CA GLU A 58 -6.72 -10.00 17.36
C GLU A 58 -5.42 -9.58 16.65
N PRO A 59 -4.25 -9.67 17.31
CA PRO A 59 -2.98 -9.36 16.69
C PRO A 59 -2.67 -10.40 15.60
N VAL A 60 -2.58 -9.94 14.36
CA VAL A 60 -2.15 -10.77 13.23
C VAL A 60 -0.63 -10.83 13.16
N GLU A 61 -0.08 -12.02 12.88
CA GLU A 61 1.36 -12.20 12.69
C GLU A 61 1.88 -11.28 11.56
N PRO A 62 3.01 -10.57 11.75
CA PRO A 62 3.54 -9.64 10.74
C PRO A 62 3.75 -10.28 9.36
N LYS A 63 4.22 -11.53 9.33
CA LYS A 63 4.38 -12.30 8.09
C LYS A 63 3.05 -12.48 7.38
N LYS A 64 2.00 -12.85 8.13
CA LYS A 64 0.66 -13.02 7.57
C LYS A 64 0.07 -11.72 7.06
N LEU A 65 0.30 -10.62 7.76
CA LEU A 65 -0.11 -9.29 7.33
C LEU A 65 0.61 -8.87 6.03
N SER A 66 1.90 -9.19 5.91
CA SER A 66 2.68 -8.96 4.68
C SER A 66 2.15 -9.77 3.50
N GLU A 67 1.76 -11.03 3.70
CA GLU A 67 1.10 -11.87 2.66
C GLU A 67 -0.24 -11.29 2.19
N LEU A 68 -1.06 -10.78 3.11
CA LEU A 68 -2.34 -10.15 2.76
C LEU A 68 -2.13 -8.86 1.95
N ALA A 69 -1.15 -8.05 2.36
CA ALA A 69 -0.76 -6.86 1.62
C ALA A 69 -0.24 -7.23 0.22
N ASP A 70 0.62 -8.25 0.13
CA ASP A 70 1.17 -8.76 -1.14
C ASP A 70 0.04 -9.18 -2.11
N ALA A 71 -0.93 -9.96 -1.61
CA ALA A 71 -2.09 -10.38 -2.39
C ALA A 71 -2.89 -9.19 -2.93
N TYR A 72 -3.10 -8.16 -2.11
CA TYR A 72 -3.79 -6.93 -2.54
C TYR A 72 -3.01 -6.18 -3.62
N PHE A 73 -1.73 -5.87 -3.39
CA PHE A 73 -0.93 -5.12 -4.36
C PHE A 73 -0.78 -5.89 -5.68
N ALA A 74 -0.65 -7.22 -5.62
CA ALA A 74 -0.61 -8.06 -6.80
C ALA A 74 -1.93 -8.05 -7.58
N ALA A 75 -3.07 -8.08 -6.89
CA ALA A 75 -4.37 -8.02 -7.54
C ALA A 75 -4.63 -6.66 -8.20
N ALA A 76 -4.30 -5.56 -7.51
CA ALA A 76 -4.60 -4.21 -7.97
C ALA A 76 -3.62 -3.68 -9.03
N PHE A 77 -2.31 -3.94 -8.87
CA PHE A 77 -1.26 -3.24 -9.64
C PHE A 77 -0.40 -4.16 -10.51
N ALA A 78 -0.41 -5.49 -10.29
CA ALA A 78 0.41 -6.38 -11.10
C ALA A 78 -0.23 -6.72 -12.46
N ARG A 79 0.58 -6.63 -13.52
CA ARG A 79 0.19 -7.07 -14.86
C ARG A 79 0.11 -8.61 -14.92
N GLY A 80 -1.10 -9.19 -14.93
CA GLY A 80 -1.35 -10.62 -15.22
C GLY A 80 -0.46 -11.62 -14.47
N ASN A 81 0.03 -12.67 -15.18
CA ASN A 81 0.97 -13.71 -14.69
C ASN A 81 2.37 -13.16 -14.34
N ALA A 82 2.46 -11.96 -13.77
CA ALA A 82 3.69 -11.46 -13.19
C ALA A 82 4.11 -12.45 -12.09
N LYS A 83 5.22 -13.15 -12.33
CA LYS A 83 5.90 -13.92 -11.29
C LYS A 83 6.15 -12.98 -10.11
N PRO A 84 6.10 -13.47 -8.85
CA PRO A 84 6.49 -12.67 -7.71
C PRO A 84 7.80 -11.97 -8.05
N SER A 85 7.79 -10.66 -7.94
CA SER A 85 8.93 -9.84 -8.29
C SER A 85 10.12 -10.34 -7.47
N LEU A 86 11.10 -10.99 -8.11
CA LEU A 86 12.39 -11.34 -7.49
C LEU A 86 13.19 -10.08 -7.07
N VAL A 87 12.65 -8.91 -7.41
CA VAL A 87 13.21 -7.59 -7.14
C VAL A 87 12.93 -7.27 -5.68
N ASN A 88 13.98 -7.34 -4.87
CA ASN A 88 13.97 -6.98 -3.45
C ASN A 88 14.14 -5.46 -3.27
N ASN A 89 14.05 -4.97 -2.02
CA ASN A 89 14.26 -3.55 -1.70
C ASN A 89 15.58 -2.99 -2.26
N ARG A 90 16.62 -3.82 -2.37
CA ARG A 90 17.95 -3.43 -2.85
C ARG A 90 18.00 -3.21 -4.36
N ASP A 91 17.26 -3.99 -5.14
CA ASP A 91 17.16 -3.81 -6.60
C ASP A 91 16.37 -2.55 -6.98
N PHE A 92 15.48 -2.08 -6.09
CA PHE A 92 14.77 -0.80 -6.25
C PHE A 92 15.67 0.41 -6.03
N ALA A 93 16.61 0.34 -5.09
CA ALA A 93 17.58 1.41 -4.86
C ALA A 93 18.45 1.70 -6.12
N PHE A 94 18.72 0.67 -6.93
CA PHE A 94 19.44 0.84 -8.20
C PHE A 94 18.60 1.59 -9.25
N LEU A 95 17.30 1.27 -9.36
CA LEU A 95 16.38 1.97 -10.26
C LEU A 95 16.14 3.41 -9.82
N GLU A 96 16.05 3.64 -8.52
CA GLU A 96 15.89 4.97 -7.93
C GLU A 96 17.07 5.88 -8.29
N MET A 97 18.31 5.42 -8.15
CA MET A 97 19.52 6.18 -8.52
C MET A 97 19.53 6.64 -9.99
N PHE A 98 18.98 5.84 -10.89
CA PHE A 98 18.86 6.19 -12.32
C PHE A 98 17.72 7.18 -12.60
N VAL A 99 16.65 7.14 -11.82
CA VAL A 99 15.45 7.97 -12.01
C VAL A 99 15.59 9.33 -11.33
N THR A 100 16.14 9.38 -10.11
CA THR A 100 16.32 10.62 -9.34
C THR A 100 17.52 11.43 -9.83
N GLY A 101 18.40 10.83 -10.63
CA GLY A 101 19.60 11.50 -11.15
C GLY A 101 20.64 11.81 -10.06
N ASP A 102 20.46 11.26 -8.86
CA ASP A 102 21.37 11.45 -7.74
C ASP A 102 22.59 10.53 -7.87
N ILE A 103 23.39 10.81 -8.91
CA ILE A 103 24.65 10.12 -9.21
C ILE A 103 25.78 10.72 -8.33
N VAL A 104 25.53 11.86 -7.68
CA VAL A 104 26.51 12.65 -6.93
C VAL A 104 26.17 12.64 -5.44
N GLY A 105 26.41 11.49 -4.81
CA GLY A 105 26.65 11.33 -3.37
C GLY A 105 26.02 12.37 -2.44
N SER A 106 24.70 12.47 -2.40
CA SER A 106 24.03 12.94 -1.19
C SER A 106 24.24 11.89 -0.09
N ASP A 107 24.60 12.33 1.12
CA ASP A 107 24.83 11.41 2.26
C ASP A 107 23.52 10.76 2.76
N GLU A 108 22.36 11.28 2.34
CA GLU A 108 21.05 10.70 2.58
C GLU A 108 20.61 9.89 1.36
N LYS A 109 20.85 8.57 1.39
CA LYS A 109 20.31 7.68 0.36
C LYS A 109 18.79 7.61 0.51
N PRO A 110 17.99 8.12 -0.45
CA PRO A 110 16.59 7.76 -0.47
C PRO A 110 16.55 6.25 -0.77
N HIS A 111 15.96 5.51 0.16
CA HIS A 111 15.78 4.08 0.03
C HIS A 111 14.28 3.82 -0.01
N LEU A 112 13.72 3.68 -1.21
CA LEU A 112 12.36 3.17 -1.36
C LEU A 112 12.26 1.82 -0.64
N THR A 113 11.47 1.80 0.42
CA THR A 113 11.21 0.61 1.23
C THR A 113 9.87 0.01 0.84
N LEU A 114 9.87 -1.24 0.38
CA LEU A 114 8.63 -1.94 0.09
C LEU A 114 7.95 -2.39 1.38
N LEU A 115 6.63 -2.21 1.46
CA LEU A 115 5.81 -2.77 2.54
C LEU A 115 5.80 -4.31 2.48
N CYS A 116 5.68 -4.83 1.26
CA CYS A 116 5.68 -6.24 0.89
C CYS A 116 6.19 -6.37 -0.57
N PRO A 117 6.57 -7.57 -1.05
CA PRO A 117 7.10 -7.74 -2.40
C PRO A 117 6.18 -7.18 -3.51
N GLY A 118 4.87 -7.34 -3.41
CA GLY A 118 3.87 -6.86 -4.35
C GLY A 118 3.76 -5.34 -4.44
N HIS A 119 4.15 -4.61 -3.39
CA HIS A 119 4.18 -3.15 -3.36
C HIS A 119 5.06 -2.57 -4.49
N SER A 120 6.05 -3.34 -4.93
CA SER A 120 6.93 -3.04 -6.05
C SER A 120 6.19 -2.66 -7.34
N HIS A 121 5.04 -3.29 -7.60
CA HIS A 121 4.24 -3.02 -8.79
C HIS A 121 3.66 -1.59 -8.80
N PHE A 122 3.32 -1.07 -7.62
CA PHE A 122 2.80 0.28 -7.45
C PHE A 122 3.91 1.33 -7.48
N LEU A 123 5.02 1.14 -6.73
CA LEU A 123 6.10 2.12 -6.67
C LEU A 123 6.80 2.35 -8.02
N ARG A 124 6.85 1.35 -8.91
CA ARG A 124 7.36 1.52 -10.28
C ARG A 124 6.59 2.56 -11.10
N LEU A 125 5.35 2.85 -10.71
CA LEU A 125 4.50 3.84 -11.35
C LEU A 125 4.73 5.26 -10.81
N GLN A 126 5.64 5.42 -9.84
CA GLN A 126 6.07 6.68 -9.26
C GLN A 126 4.90 7.53 -8.73
N PRO A 127 4.14 7.01 -7.74
CA PRO A 127 3.14 7.80 -7.04
C PRO A 127 3.81 8.96 -6.28
N ILE A 128 3.17 10.13 -6.27
CA ILE A 128 3.59 11.29 -5.49
C ILE A 128 2.55 11.64 -4.42
N ASP A 129 2.89 12.53 -3.50
CA ASP A 129 2.01 12.93 -2.40
C ASP A 129 0.64 13.43 -2.87
N ASP A 130 0.59 14.20 -3.98
CA ASP A 130 -0.66 14.65 -4.60
C ASP A 130 -1.57 13.47 -4.98
N ASN A 131 -1.02 12.33 -5.43
CA ASN A 131 -1.83 11.15 -5.73
C ASN A 131 -2.45 10.59 -4.45
N TYR A 132 -1.72 10.64 -3.33
CA TYR A 132 -2.23 10.18 -2.04
C TYR A 132 -3.31 11.11 -1.49
N ASP A 133 -3.17 12.43 -1.66
CA ASP A 133 -4.20 13.41 -1.30
C ASP A 133 -5.50 13.15 -2.05
N VAL A 134 -5.42 12.86 -3.35
CA VAL A 134 -6.59 12.47 -4.16
C VAL A 134 -7.25 11.19 -3.63
N VAL A 135 -6.46 10.20 -3.21
CA VAL A 135 -7.01 8.97 -2.63
C VAL A 135 -7.75 9.27 -1.31
N LEU A 136 -7.23 10.14 -0.45
CA LEU A 136 -7.91 10.56 0.77
C LEU A 136 -9.19 11.38 0.48
N GLU A 137 -9.17 12.23 -0.54
CA GLU A 137 -10.34 12.96 -1.04
C GLU A 137 -11.45 11.98 -1.48
N ILE A 138 -11.10 10.97 -2.28
CA ILE A 138 -12.04 9.94 -2.74
C ILE A 138 -12.60 9.13 -1.55
N LEU A 139 -11.74 8.80 -0.57
CA LEU A 139 -12.18 8.12 0.65
C LEU A 139 -13.18 8.97 1.43
N GLN A 140 -12.91 10.26 1.62
CA GLN A 140 -13.82 11.18 2.30
C GLN A 140 -15.18 11.22 1.60
N ASN A 141 -15.19 11.40 0.28
CA ASN A 141 -16.43 11.42 -0.52
C ASN A 141 -17.21 10.10 -0.40
N SER A 142 -16.51 8.97 -0.34
CA SER A 142 -17.12 7.64 -0.17
C SER A 142 -17.80 7.47 1.20
N LEU A 143 -17.16 7.99 2.26
CA LEU A 143 -17.72 7.99 3.61
C LEU A 143 -18.97 8.87 3.70
N GLU A 144 -18.95 10.03 3.05
CA GLU A 144 -20.11 10.93 2.96
C GLU A 144 -21.27 10.27 2.18
N GLN A 145 -20.98 9.62 1.05
CA GLN A 145 -21.99 8.89 0.26
C GLN A 145 -22.66 7.77 1.07
N LEU A 146 -21.90 7.09 1.92
CA LEU A 146 -22.39 6.03 2.80
C LEU A 146 -23.09 6.57 4.06
N ASN A 147 -23.16 7.90 4.24
CA ASN A 147 -23.69 8.55 5.43
C ASN A 147 -23.02 8.07 6.72
N VAL A 148 -21.70 7.83 6.66
CA VAL A 148 -20.93 7.46 7.85
C VAL A 148 -20.90 8.66 8.81
N PRO A 149 -21.14 8.46 10.12
CA PRO A 149 -21.07 9.55 11.10
C PRO A 149 -19.73 10.29 11.03
N GLN A 150 -19.77 11.62 11.15
CA GLN A 150 -18.59 12.48 10.98
C GLN A 150 -17.43 12.10 11.91
N GLU A 151 -17.73 11.70 13.15
CA GLU A 151 -16.74 11.22 14.13
C GLU A 151 -16.00 9.97 13.62
N THR A 152 -16.75 8.95 13.20
CA THR A 152 -16.19 7.72 12.63
C THR A 152 -15.45 7.97 11.32
N ALA A 153 -15.97 8.84 10.46
CA ALA A 153 -15.33 9.20 9.20
C ALA A 153 -13.97 9.88 9.45
N ALA A 154 -13.87 10.76 10.44
CA ALA A 154 -12.62 11.40 10.83
C ALA A 154 -11.58 10.40 11.36
N GLU A 155 -12.00 9.41 12.16
CA GLU A 155 -11.10 8.33 12.61
C GLU A 155 -10.56 7.51 11.44
N ILE A 156 -11.42 7.12 10.49
CA ILE A 156 -11.02 6.36 9.30
C ILE A 156 -10.04 7.17 8.45
N LEU A 157 -10.31 8.45 8.22
CA LEU A 157 -9.42 9.32 7.44
C LEU A 157 -8.08 9.52 8.13
N ALA A 158 -8.08 9.74 9.45
CA ALA A 158 -6.86 9.87 10.23
C ALA A 158 -6.03 8.58 10.19
N PHE A 159 -6.67 7.42 10.33
CA PHE A 159 -6.02 6.12 10.19
C PHE A 159 -5.41 5.94 8.80
N ALA A 160 -6.19 6.20 7.73
CA ALA A 160 -5.70 6.13 6.36
C ALA A 160 -4.49 7.05 6.16
N ALA A 161 -4.55 8.30 6.64
CA ALA A 161 -3.45 9.25 6.52
C ALA A 161 -2.12 8.76 7.15
N THR A 162 -2.16 7.94 8.20
CA THR A 162 -0.93 7.34 8.78
C THR A 162 -0.22 6.38 7.82
N GLY A 163 -0.94 5.82 6.84
CA GLY A 163 -0.39 4.89 5.85
C GLY A 163 0.42 5.56 4.74
N ARG A 164 0.40 6.90 4.62
CA ARG A 164 1.02 7.66 3.52
C ARG A 164 2.46 7.27 3.27
N ASP A 165 3.31 7.39 4.28
CA ASP A 165 4.75 7.15 4.10
C ASP A 165 5.04 5.69 3.77
N GLY A 166 4.27 4.74 4.33
CA GLY A 166 4.38 3.33 3.97
C GLY A 166 4.07 3.08 2.49
N ILE A 167 2.94 3.61 2.00
CA ILE A 167 2.48 3.45 0.62
C ILE A 167 3.38 4.17 -0.39
N LEU A 168 4.01 5.28 0.01
CA LEU A 168 4.95 6.03 -0.85
C LEU A 168 6.40 5.52 -0.74
N GLY A 169 6.62 4.40 -0.05
CA GLY A 169 7.93 3.76 0.06
C GLY A 169 8.91 4.48 1.00
N ARG A 170 8.43 5.38 1.84
CA ARG A 170 9.22 6.14 2.85
C ARG A 170 9.10 5.58 4.26
N GLY A 171 8.26 4.54 4.45
CA GLY A 171 8.03 3.87 5.72
C GLY A 171 8.94 2.66 5.96
N CYS A 172 8.45 1.71 6.75
CA CYS A 172 9.14 0.45 7.03
C CYS A 172 8.39 -0.73 6.41
N ALA A 173 9.11 -1.81 6.09
CA ALA A 173 8.50 -3.07 5.67
C ALA A 173 7.56 -3.62 6.76
N ILE A 174 6.45 -4.24 6.36
CA ILE A 174 5.52 -4.89 7.30
C ILE A 174 6.21 -6.08 7.97
N TYR A 175 6.97 -6.81 7.16
CA TYR A 175 7.77 -7.96 7.58
C TYR A 175 9.03 -8.02 6.73
N ASP A 176 10.16 -8.19 7.40
CA ASP A 176 11.44 -8.47 6.77
C ASP A 176 11.85 -9.89 7.22
N ASP A 177 11.94 -10.83 6.27
CA ASP A 177 12.40 -12.20 6.53
C ASP A 177 13.91 -12.22 6.88
N GLY A 178 14.57 -11.06 6.90
CA GLY A 178 15.95 -10.90 7.32
C GLY A 178 16.92 -11.62 6.39
N ASP A 179 16.55 -11.76 5.11
CA ASP A 179 17.38 -12.43 4.11
C ASP A 179 18.62 -11.60 3.77
N ASN A 180 19.54 -11.57 4.72
CA ASN A 180 20.94 -11.20 4.59
C ASN A 180 21.74 -12.27 3.82
N SER A 181 21.11 -13.29 3.21
CA SER A 181 21.83 -14.34 2.48
C SER A 181 22.23 -13.96 1.05
N ILE A 182 22.53 -12.69 0.80
CA ILE A 182 23.49 -12.32 -0.25
C ILE A 182 24.46 -11.27 0.30
N GLU A 183 25.23 -11.66 1.33
CA GLU A 183 26.65 -11.27 1.34
C GLU A 183 27.23 -11.71 -0.01
N PHE A 184 27.31 -10.77 -0.96
CA PHE A 184 28.26 -10.90 -2.06
C PHE A 184 29.65 -11.00 -1.42
N ARG A 185 30.07 -12.22 -1.11
CA ARG A 185 31.48 -12.54 -0.93
C ARG A 185 32.10 -12.32 -2.30
N THR A 186 32.64 -11.13 -2.50
CA THR A 186 33.66 -10.92 -3.52
C THR A 186 34.81 -11.85 -3.14
N HIS A 187 34.87 -13.01 -3.79
CA HIS A 187 36.08 -13.80 -3.82
C HIS A 187 37.15 -12.95 -4.52
N GLY A 188 38.02 -12.36 -3.71
CA GLY A 188 39.38 -12.01 -4.11
C GLY A 188 40.26 -13.25 -4.10
#